data_AF-A0A9D2LL16-F1
#
_entry.id   AF-A0A9D2LL16-F1
#
_cell.length_a   1.000
_cell.length_b   1.000
_cell.length_c   1.000
_cell.angle_alpha   90.00
_cell.angle_beta   90.00
_cell.angle_gamma   90.00
#
_symmetry.space_group_name_H-M   'P 1'
#
loop_
_entity.id
_entity.type
_entity.pdbx_description
1 polymer ?
#
loop_
_entity_poly.entity_id
_entity_poly.type
_entity_poly.pdbx_seq_one_letter_code
_entity_poly.pdbx_strand_id
1 'polypeptide(L)'
;MSVPYEADQLRLYQPVTVGDRTYVPLELDGQLGHLRLSRGLTGRYHLDQSQHGTGSFRNGVVESDGERMLLFEGRNGDGRIARAVFSPEGGGPYALDIPASPVFLVSVPVEDTVPTEPVSIEEITFYDSQGREITEEFDLSGGGIQ
;
A
#
# COMPACT_ATOMS: atom_id res chain seq x y z
N MET A 1 6.05 -16.37 35.27
CA MET A 1 7.34 -16.02 34.62
C MET A 1 6.99 -15.45 33.25
N SER A 2 7.17 -14.13 33.05
CA SER A 2 7.01 -13.51 31.72
C SER A 2 8.30 -13.72 30.95
N VAL A 3 8.23 -14.45 29.83
CA VAL A 3 9.33 -14.50 28.88
C VAL A 3 9.39 -13.14 28.20
N PRO A 4 10.54 -12.44 28.12
CA PRO A 4 10.64 -11.26 27.27
C PRO A 4 10.37 -11.67 25.82
N TYR A 5 9.41 -11.00 25.19
CA TYR A 5 9.13 -11.14 23.78
C TYR A 5 10.10 -10.22 23.02
N GLU A 6 11.11 -10.80 22.38
CA GLU A 6 11.92 -10.10 21.39
C GLU A 6 11.12 -10.08 20.08
N ALA A 7 10.47 -8.94 19.80
CA ALA A 7 10.01 -8.64 18.45
C ALA A 7 11.24 -8.18 17.68
N ASP A 8 11.80 -9.03 16.82
CA ASP A 8 13.00 -8.69 16.07
C ASP A 8 12.63 -7.79 14.88
N GLN A 9 12.47 -6.50 15.22
CA GLN A 9 12.37 -5.34 14.33
C GLN A 9 11.00 -5.11 13.68
N LEU A 10 10.07 -4.55 14.47
CA LEU A 10 8.95 -3.79 13.91
C LEU A 10 9.48 -2.47 13.31
N ARG A 11 9.21 -2.24 12.03
CA ARG A 11 9.47 -0.97 11.35
C ARG A 11 8.16 -0.38 10.85
N LEU A 12 7.96 0.91 11.04
CA LEU A 12 6.81 1.65 10.52
C LEU A 12 7.29 2.65 9.47
N TYR A 13 6.49 2.83 8.43
CA TYR A 13 6.80 3.72 7.31
C TYR A 13 5.79 4.87 7.21
N GLN A 14 5.98 5.75 6.23
CA GLN A 14 5.12 6.91 6.05
C GLN A 14 3.66 6.49 5.82
N PRO A 15 2.71 7.02 6.60
CA PRO A 15 1.32 6.65 6.50
C PRO A 15 0.58 7.43 5.39
N VAL A 16 -0.54 6.87 4.94
CA VAL A 16 -1.54 7.57 4.11
C VAL A 16 -2.84 7.66 4.89
N THR A 17 -3.50 8.82 4.84
CA THR A 17 -4.81 9.05 5.46
C THR A 17 -5.85 9.28 4.36
N VAL A 18 -7.00 8.61 4.49
CA VAL A 18 -8.18 8.75 3.63
C VAL A 18 -9.38 8.94 4.54
N GLY A 19 -10.00 10.12 4.48
CA GLY A 19 -11.07 10.50 5.42
C GLY A 19 -10.66 10.33 6.89
N ASP A 20 -11.37 9.48 7.62
CA ASP A 20 -11.11 9.16 9.03
C ASP A 20 -10.16 7.97 9.26
N ARG A 21 -9.67 7.33 8.19
CA ARG A 21 -8.80 6.15 8.23
C ARG A 21 -7.35 6.51 7.92
N THR A 22 -6.43 5.99 8.72
CA THR A 22 -4.99 6.08 8.49
C THR A 22 -4.42 4.67 8.30
N TYR A 23 -3.72 4.47 7.18
CA TYR A 23 -3.02 3.25 6.83
C TYR A 23 -1.52 3.46 7.07
N VAL A 24 -0.94 2.64 7.93
CA VAL A 24 0.48 2.74 8.32
C VAL A 24 1.20 1.47 7.85
N PRO A 25 2.05 1.54 6.82
CA PRO A 25 2.81 0.38 6.38
C PRO A 25 3.81 -0.04 7.44
N LEU A 26 4.04 -1.34 7.53
CA LEU A 26 4.96 -1.93 8.46
C LEU A 26 5.70 -3.12 7.86
N GLU A 27 6.86 -3.38 8.44
CA GLU A 27 7.52 -4.67 8.33
C GLU A 27 7.68 -5.29 9.72
N LEU A 28 7.29 -6.56 9.84
CA LEU A 28 7.44 -7.37 11.04
C LEU A 28 8.14 -8.67 10.63
N ASP A 29 9.32 -8.95 11.19
CA ASP A 29 10.10 -10.15 10.89
C ASP A 29 10.32 -10.39 9.38
N GLY A 30 10.51 -9.29 8.63
CA GLY A 30 10.68 -9.34 7.17
C GLY A 30 9.40 -9.65 6.39
N GLN A 31 8.22 -9.53 7.00
CA GLN A 31 6.92 -9.64 6.35
C GLN A 31 6.28 -8.27 6.17
N LEU A 32 5.80 -7.99 4.95
CA LEU A 32 5.13 -6.72 4.62
C LEU A 32 3.68 -6.74 5.09
N GLY A 33 3.26 -5.65 5.69
CA GLY A 33 1.91 -5.45 6.18
C GLY A 33 1.56 -4.00 6.43
N HIS A 34 0.37 -3.75 6.98
CA HIS A 34 -0.03 -2.43 7.45
C HIS A 34 -0.92 -2.52 8.69
N LEU A 35 -0.98 -1.41 9.41
CA LEU A 35 -2.00 -1.12 10.40
C LEU A 35 -3.07 -0.24 9.75
N ARG A 36 -4.35 -0.57 9.98
CA ARG A 36 -5.45 0.35 9.73
C ARG A 36 -5.89 0.96 11.05
N LEU A 37 -5.87 2.28 11.11
CA LEU A 37 -6.30 3.07 12.25
C LEU A 37 -7.54 3.88 11.88
N SER A 38 -8.56 3.91 12.73
CA SER A 38 -9.68 4.85 12.60
C SER A 38 -9.57 5.96 13.62
N ARG A 39 -9.94 7.18 13.24
CA ARG A 39 -9.94 8.34 14.13
C ARG A 39 -11.34 8.56 14.70
N GLY A 40 -11.51 8.31 15.99
CA GLY A 40 -12.78 8.57 16.67
C GLY A 40 -13.08 10.07 16.81
N LEU A 41 -14.32 10.41 17.16
CA LEU A 41 -14.81 11.79 17.34
C LEU A 41 -13.99 12.63 18.34
N THR A 42 -13.27 11.98 19.26
CA THR A 42 -12.38 12.64 20.25
C THR A 42 -10.97 12.88 19.72
N GLY A 43 -10.71 12.55 18.45
CA GLY A 43 -9.41 12.64 17.79
C GLY A 43 -8.44 11.52 18.14
N ARG A 44 -8.86 10.54 18.95
CA ARG A 44 -8.05 9.37 19.34
C ARG A 44 -8.13 8.28 18.26
N TYR A 45 -7.01 7.60 18.04
CA TYR A 45 -6.92 6.48 17.09
C TYR A 45 -7.33 5.16 17.74
N HIS A 46 -8.07 4.34 17.00
CA HIS A 46 -8.34 2.95 17.28
C HIS A 46 -7.55 2.09 16.30
N LEU A 47 -6.95 0.99 16.78
CA LEU A 47 -6.40 -0.03 15.90
C LEU A 47 -7.56 -0.92 15.43
N ASP A 48 -7.86 -0.87 14.14
CA ASP A 48 -8.98 -1.62 13.58
C ASP A 48 -8.54 -2.98 13.07
N GLN A 49 -7.36 -3.02 12.44
CA GLN A 49 -6.86 -4.19 11.73
C GLN A 49 -5.35 -4.17 11.59
N SER A 50 -4.75 -5.36 11.62
CA SER A 50 -3.37 -5.60 11.23
C SER A 50 -3.34 -6.73 10.22
N GLN A 51 -2.65 -6.54 9.10
CA GLN A 51 -2.43 -7.58 8.11
C GLN A 51 -0.94 -7.67 7.79
N HIS A 52 -0.39 -8.88 7.65
CA HIS A 52 0.99 -9.12 7.19
C HIS A 52 1.01 -10.36 6.28
N GLY A 53 2.05 -10.51 5.47
CA GLY A 53 2.20 -11.64 4.58
C GLY A 53 3.50 -11.62 3.79
N THR A 54 3.69 -12.64 2.96
CA THR A 54 4.90 -12.83 2.15
C THR A 54 4.90 -12.09 0.83
N GLY A 55 3.75 -11.54 0.41
CA GLY A 55 3.62 -10.80 -0.85
C GLY A 55 4.42 -9.49 -0.83
N SER A 56 5.01 -9.16 -1.98
CA SER A 56 5.86 -7.97 -2.16
C SER A 56 5.05 -6.68 -2.37
N PHE A 57 3.80 -6.80 -2.78
CA PHE A 57 2.92 -5.68 -3.12
C PHE A 57 1.48 -5.89 -2.62
N ARG A 58 0.78 -4.79 -2.33
CA ARG A 58 -0.66 -4.80 -2.06
C ARG A 58 -1.34 -3.58 -2.65
N ASN A 59 -2.56 -3.75 -3.15
CA ASN A 59 -3.36 -2.63 -3.61
C ASN A 59 -4.84 -2.82 -3.30
N GLY A 60 -5.60 -1.76 -3.39
CA GLY A 60 -7.05 -1.79 -3.24
C GLY A 60 -7.63 -0.39 -3.24
N VAL A 61 -8.90 -0.27 -3.61
CA VAL A 61 -9.62 1.00 -3.48
C VAL A 61 -10.30 1.03 -2.12
N VAL A 62 -10.04 2.09 -1.37
CA VAL A 62 -10.62 2.32 -0.05
C VAL A 62 -11.52 3.55 -0.10
N GLU A 63 -12.61 3.49 0.67
CA GLU A 63 -13.55 4.60 0.82
C GLU A 63 -13.70 4.97 2.30
N SER A 64 -13.53 6.25 2.62
CA SER A 64 -13.82 6.81 3.94
C SER A 64 -14.18 8.30 3.81
N ASP A 65 -15.22 8.72 4.55
CA ASP A 65 -15.72 10.11 4.59
C ASP A 65 -15.97 10.75 3.21
N GLY A 66 -16.42 9.94 2.25
CA GLY A 66 -16.67 10.36 0.86
C GLY A 66 -15.41 10.48 -0.01
N GLU A 67 -14.22 10.19 0.52
CA GLU A 67 -12.99 10.07 -0.24
C GLU A 67 -12.81 8.62 -0.72
N ARG A 68 -12.63 8.45 -2.03
CA ARG A 68 -12.36 7.15 -2.67
C ARG A 68 -10.97 7.18 -3.30
N MET A 69 -10.08 6.32 -2.79
CA MET A 69 -8.66 6.35 -3.13
C MET A 69 -8.18 4.95 -3.49
N LEU A 70 -7.45 4.81 -4.60
CA LEU A 70 -6.63 3.64 -4.87
C LEU A 70 -5.35 3.75 -4.04
N LEU A 71 -5.11 2.76 -3.18
CA LEU A 71 -3.88 2.63 -2.41
C LEU A 71 -2.97 1.61 -3.07
N PHE A 72 -1.66 1.89 -3.02
CA PHE A 72 -0.63 0.95 -3.43
C PHE A 72 0.49 0.92 -2.39
N GLU A 73 0.67 -0.25 -1.79
CA GLU A 73 1.72 -0.59 -0.85
C GLU A 73 2.72 -1.54 -1.51
N GLY A 74 4.00 -1.36 -1.24
CA GLY A 74 4.99 -2.29 -1.77
C GLY A 74 6.39 -2.08 -1.26
N ARG A 75 7.25 -3.04 -1.62
CA ARG A 75 8.69 -2.97 -1.40
C ARG A 75 9.38 -2.26 -2.56
N ASN A 76 10.28 -1.35 -2.23
CA ASN A 76 11.14 -0.66 -3.18
C ASN A 76 12.55 -0.50 -2.57
N GLY A 77 13.13 -1.62 -2.10
CA GLY A 77 14.40 -1.66 -1.35
C GLY A 77 15.56 -0.92 -2.02
N ASP A 78 15.69 -1.09 -3.33
CA ASP A 78 16.76 -0.45 -4.12
C ASP A 78 16.34 0.91 -4.72
N GLY A 79 15.12 1.38 -4.41
CA GLY A 79 14.60 2.66 -4.90
C GLY A 79 14.42 2.73 -6.42
N ARG A 80 14.35 1.58 -7.09
CA ARG A 80 14.32 1.48 -8.56
C ARG A 80 12.95 1.79 -9.15
N ILE A 81 11.88 1.47 -8.45
CA ILE A 81 10.52 1.81 -8.88
C ILE A 81 10.34 3.30 -8.58
N ALA A 82 10.18 4.10 -9.64
CA ALA A 82 9.85 5.52 -9.53
C ALA A 82 8.37 5.79 -9.81
N ARG A 83 7.71 4.91 -10.56
CA ARG A 83 6.29 5.06 -10.91
C ARG A 83 5.62 3.72 -11.14
N ALA A 84 4.37 3.61 -10.72
CA ALA A 84 3.49 2.47 -11.00
C ALA A 84 2.25 2.96 -11.76
N VAL A 85 1.84 2.22 -12.79
CA VAL A 85 0.65 2.55 -13.59
C VAL A 85 -0.36 1.42 -13.48
N PHE A 86 -1.58 1.77 -13.04
CA PHE A 86 -2.72 0.87 -12.88
C PHE A 86 -3.73 1.13 -14.00
N SER A 87 -4.35 0.07 -14.52
CA SER A 87 -5.45 0.18 -15.49
C SER A 87 -6.65 -0.66 -15.03
N PRO A 88 -7.31 -0.30 -13.90
CA PRO A 88 -8.43 -1.07 -13.41
C PRO A 88 -9.62 -0.99 -14.36
N GLU A 89 -10.47 -2.01 -14.34
CA GLU A 89 -11.76 -1.97 -15.03
C GLU A 89 -12.58 -0.76 -14.55
N GLY A 90 -13.37 -0.16 -15.46
CA GLY A 90 -14.24 0.98 -15.10
C GLY A 90 -13.52 2.31 -14.85
N GLY A 91 -12.19 2.39 -15.04
CA GLY A 91 -11.40 3.60 -14.82
C GLY A 91 -10.42 3.93 -15.95
N GLY A 92 -9.63 4.99 -15.73
CA GLY A 92 -8.51 5.38 -16.60
C GLY A 92 -7.17 4.81 -16.10
N PRO A 93 -6.06 5.05 -16.81
CA PRO A 93 -4.75 4.72 -16.28
C PRO A 93 -4.42 5.64 -15.11
N TYR A 94 -4.18 5.08 -13.92
CA TYR A 94 -3.73 5.82 -12.75
C TYR A 94 -2.24 5.66 -12.58
N ALA A 95 -1.51 6.76 -12.69
CA ALA A 95 -0.08 6.80 -12.44
C ALA A 95 0.20 7.27 -11.01
N LEU A 96 0.96 6.48 -10.26
CA LEU A 96 1.39 6.79 -8.90
C LEU A 96 2.90 6.96 -8.86
N ASP A 97 3.36 8.10 -8.37
CA ASP A 97 4.78 8.35 -8.12
C ASP A 97 5.22 7.61 -6.86
N ILE A 98 6.28 6.80 -6.96
CA ILE A 98 6.77 5.96 -5.88
C ILE A 98 7.98 6.64 -5.22
N PRO A 99 7.94 6.90 -3.90
CA PRO A 99 9.09 7.47 -3.21
C PRO A 99 10.25 6.47 -3.15
N ALA A 100 11.48 7.00 -3.12
CA ALA A 100 12.67 6.22 -2.85
C ALA A 100 12.72 5.83 -1.35
N SER A 101 11.93 4.81 -1.00
CA SER A 101 11.77 4.27 0.34
C SER A 101 11.74 2.75 0.26
N PRO A 102 12.36 2.00 1.20
CA PRO A 102 12.40 0.54 1.15
C PRO A 102 11.01 -0.10 1.17
N VAL A 103 10.06 0.54 1.85
CA VAL A 103 8.62 0.26 1.77
C VAL A 103 7.90 1.58 1.53
N PHE A 104 6.91 1.57 0.65
CA PHE A 104 6.08 2.72 0.35
C PHE A 104 4.60 2.39 0.54
N LEU A 105 3.82 3.42 0.78
CA LEU A 105 2.39 3.45 0.57
C LEU A 105 2.05 4.79 -0.06
N VAL A 106 1.37 4.72 -1.20
CA VAL A 106 0.95 5.87 -1.98
C VAL A 106 -0.51 5.72 -2.35
N SER A 107 -1.14 6.84 -2.71
CA SER A 107 -2.55 6.84 -3.07
C SER A 107 -2.88 7.85 -4.16
N VAL A 108 -3.94 7.57 -4.91
CA VAL A 108 -4.50 8.47 -5.91
C VAL A 108 -6.03 8.43 -5.87
N PRO A 109 -6.74 9.56 -6.05
CA PRO A 109 -8.20 9.55 -6.17
C PRO A 109 -8.67 8.74 -7.37
N VAL A 110 -9.79 8.05 -7.22
CA VAL A 110 -10.40 7.26 -8.30
C VAL A 110 -11.90 7.53 -8.40
N GLU A 111 -12.45 7.32 -9.59
CA GLU A 111 -13.87 7.42 -9.87
C GLU A 111 -14.68 6.30 -9.21
N ASP A 112 -15.95 6.56 -8.90
CA ASP A 112 -16.88 5.59 -8.30
C ASP A 112 -17.10 4.34 -9.15
N THR A 113 -16.78 4.43 -10.45
CA THR A 113 -16.88 3.33 -11.41
C THR A 113 -15.76 2.31 -11.27
N VAL A 114 -14.66 2.64 -10.57
CA VAL A 114 -13.55 1.72 -10.34
C VAL A 114 -13.92 0.71 -9.24
N PRO A 115 -13.83 -0.61 -9.48
CA PRO A 115 -14.13 -1.63 -8.49
C PRO A 115 -13.29 -1.50 -7.21
N THR A 116 -13.82 -2.02 -6.10
CA THR A 116 -13.09 -2.04 -4.82
C THR A 116 -12.09 -3.18 -4.73
N GLU A 117 -12.24 -4.16 -5.59
CA GLU A 117 -11.39 -5.32 -5.74
C GLU A 117 -9.96 -4.90 -6.11
N PRO A 118 -8.93 -5.52 -5.52
CA PRO A 118 -7.55 -5.29 -5.91
C PRO A 118 -7.33 -5.58 -7.39
N VAL A 119 -6.59 -4.70 -8.05
CA VAL A 119 -6.04 -4.95 -9.39
C VAL A 119 -5.00 -6.06 -9.28
N SER A 120 -4.96 -6.98 -10.25
CA SER A 120 -3.92 -7.99 -10.28
C SER A 120 -2.55 -7.32 -10.35
N ILE A 121 -1.58 -7.76 -9.54
CA ILE A 121 -0.24 -7.15 -9.58
C ILE A 121 0.41 -7.33 -10.96
N GLU A 122 0.07 -8.41 -11.67
CA GLU A 122 0.52 -8.69 -13.03
C GLU A 122 0.02 -7.66 -14.06
N GLU A 123 -1.03 -6.89 -13.74
CA GLU A 123 -1.60 -5.84 -14.59
C GLU A 123 -1.04 -4.45 -14.24
N ILE A 124 -0.13 -4.35 -13.26
CA ILE A 124 0.52 -3.10 -12.87
C ILE A 124 1.84 -2.98 -13.61
N THR A 125 2.06 -1.86 -14.29
CA THR A 125 3.33 -1.59 -14.98
C THR A 125 4.24 -0.72 -14.12
N PHE A 126 5.48 -1.17 -13.91
CA PHE A 126 6.49 -0.42 -13.14
C PHE A 126 7.49 0.28 -14.04
N TYR A 127 7.85 1.50 -13.68
CA TYR A 127 8.83 2.32 -14.40
C TYR A 127 9.93 2.80 -13.46
N ASP A 128 11.16 2.85 -13.97
CA ASP A 128 12.26 3.55 -13.31
C ASP A 128 12.20 5.07 -13.52
N SER A 129 13.12 5.79 -12.87
CA SER A 129 13.20 7.26 -12.94
C SER A 129 13.54 7.82 -14.33
N GLN A 130 14.00 6.97 -15.25
CA GLN A 130 14.25 7.33 -16.65
C GLN A 130 13.04 7.04 -17.55
N GLY A 131 11.96 6.49 -16.99
CA GLY A 131 10.76 6.11 -17.72
C GLY A 131 10.89 4.79 -18.45
N ARG A 132 11.92 3.98 -18.18
CA ARG A 132 12.02 2.62 -18.71
C ARG A 132 11.14 1.70 -17.89
N GLU A 133 10.41 0.84 -18.58
CA GLU A 133 9.62 -0.22 -17.96
C GLU A 133 10.53 -1.27 -17.34
N ILE A 134 10.25 -1.65 -16.09
CA ILE A 134 11.05 -2.58 -15.29
C ILE A 134 10.20 -3.68 -14.64
N THR A 135 8.94 -3.87 -15.09
CA THR A 135 7.95 -4.76 -14.47
C THR A 135 8.48 -6.19 -14.27
N GLU A 136 9.10 -6.76 -15.31
CA GLU A 136 9.62 -8.14 -15.30
C GLU A 136 10.79 -8.36 -14.33
N GLU A 137 11.36 -7.29 -13.77
CA GLU A 137 12.48 -7.37 -12.84
C GLU A 137 12.06 -7.59 -11.37
N PHE A 138 10.75 -7.60 -11.09
CA PHE A 138 10.21 -7.69 -9.73
C PHE A 138 9.42 -8.98 -9.50
N ASP A 139 9.42 -9.44 -8.24
CA ASP A 139 8.49 -10.46 -7.78
C ASP A 139 7.09 -9.86 -7.67
N LEU A 140 6.21 -10.22 -8.61
CA LEU A 140 4.82 -9.74 -8.71
C LEU A 140 3.86 -10.42 -7.71
N SER A 141 4.39 -11.08 -6.68
CA SER A 141 3.56 -11.61 -5.60
C SER A 141 2.85 -10.48 -4.84
N GLY A 142 1.55 -10.65 -4.56
CA GLY A 142 0.82 -9.64 -3.81
C GLY A 142 -0.57 -10.04 -3.31
N GLY A 143 -1.28 -9.06 -2.75
CA GLY A 143 -2.61 -9.25 -2.19
C GLY A 143 -3.41 -7.94 -2.09
N GLY A 144 -4.59 -8.01 -1.49
CA GLY A 144 -5.45 -6.84 -1.33
C GLY A 144 -5.16 -5.98 -0.10
N ILE A 145 -5.55 -4.71 -0.16
CA ILE A 145 -5.79 -3.83 0.99
C ILE A 145 -7.32 -3.73 1.19
N GLN A 146 -7.81 -3.99 2.41
CA GLN A 146 -9.23 -3.91 2.79
C GLN A 146 -9.37 -3.16 4.11
#